data_AF-A0A2E6W9V0-F1
#
_entry.id   AF-A0A2E6W9V0-F1
#
_cell.length_a   1.000
_cell.length_b   1.000
_cell.length_c   1.000
_cell.angle_alpha   90.00
_cell.angle_beta   90.00
_cell.angle_gamma   90.00
#
_symmetry.space_group_name_H-M   'P 1'
#
loop_
_entity.id
_entity.type
_entity.pdbx_description
1 polymer ?
#
loop_
_entity_poly.entity_id
_entity_poly.type
_entity_poly.pdbx_seq_one_letter_code
_entity_poly.pdbx_strand_id
1 'polypeptide(L)'
;MIGILCKHWQISPEEFGRLFNISNPEPFYNGTATLSVPLYERFTKVMNLATKMEKEDSIALELEAFQQEHDLSMKELSNGIKVSTDTIQRWMNLEAKPNRASTLRVAAYINRSPLEEEWGYQFDRLRGYMKTLGLRKGHVAKQMGVTMAMFSSYITGKSNPRTPYMELWLPWLTDFNDSMDKVIRVWKNTPNKH
;
A
#
# COMPACT_ATOMS: atom_id res chain seq x y z
N MET A 1 35.93 -1.76 -5.08
CA MET A 1 34.59 -2.40 -5.05
C MET A 1 34.05 -2.52 -3.62
N ILE A 2 34.82 -3.02 -2.65
CA ILE A 2 34.41 -3.10 -1.23
C ILE A 2 34.16 -1.73 -0.60
N GLY A 3 35.07 -0.76 -0.81
CA GLY A 3 34.85 0.63 -0.38
C GLY A 3 33.55 1.28 -0.87
N ILE A 4 33.12 0.95 -2.09
CA ILE A 4 31.85 1.44 -2.65
C ILE A 4 30.68 0.84 -1.88
N LEU A 5 30.77 -0.45 -1.54
CA LEU A 5 29.74 -1.15 -0.76
C LEU A 5 29.73 -0.68 0.70
N CYS A 6 30.87 -0.54 1.37
CA CYS A 6 30.90 0.00 2.73
C CYS A 6 30.36 1.44 2.80
N LYS A 7 30.64 2.29 1.80
CA LYS A 7 30.08 3.64 1.70
C LYS A 7 28.57 3.64 1.45
N HIS A 8 28.09 2.77 0.57
CA HIS A 8 26.65 2.64 0.30
C HIS A 8 25.86 2.20 1.54
N TRP A 9 26.47 1.36 2.39
CA TRP A 9 25.87 0.81 3.61
C TRP A 9 26.24 1.58 4.89
N GLN A 10 26.92 2.72 4.77
CA GLN A 10 27.37 3.55 5.89
C GLN A 10 28.21 2.82 6.96
N ILE A 11 28.87 1.71 6.61
CA ILE A 11 29.71 0.93 7.52
C ILE A 11 31.08 1.61 7.63
N SER A 12 31.56 1.86 8.86
CA SER A 12 32.89 2.45 9.07
C SER A 12 34.02 1.44 8.75
N PRO A 13 35.25 1.90 8.45
CA PRO A 13 36.39 1.01 8.27
C PRO A 13 36.63 0.11 9.50
N GLU A 14 36.49 0.63 10.73
CA GLU A 14 36.69 -0.16 11.95
C GLU A 14 35.62 -1.24 12.11
N GLU A 15 34.36 -0.91 11.79
CA GLU A 15 33.25 -1.85 11.88
C GLU A 15 33.39 -2.97 10.84
N PHE A 16 33.80 -2.64 9.61
CA PHE A 16 34.18 -3.61 8.60
C PHE A 16 35.34 -4.52 9.08
N GLY A 17 36.37 -3.95 9.73
CA GLY A 17 37.47 -4.71 10.31
C GLY A 17 37.01 -5.73 11.35
N ARG A 18 36.07 -5.36 12.23
CA ARG A 18 35.49 -6.27 13.23
C ARG A 18 34.69 -7.40 12.58
N LEU A 19 33.81 -7.07 11.62
CA LEU A 19 32.92 -8.05 10.98
C LEU A 19 33.67 -9.15 10.22
N PHE A 20 34.83 -8.82 9.66
CA PHE A 20 35.60 -9.74 8.83
C PHE A 20 36.92 -10.19 9.48
N ASN A 21 37.13 -9.85 10.75
CA ASN A 21 38.35 -10.14 11.51
C ASN A 21 39.62 -9.67 10.78
N ILE A 22 39.59 -8.44 10.28
CA ILE A 22 40.69 -7.79 9.54
C ILE A 22 41.31 -6.73 10.44
N SER A 23 42.58 -6.92 10.77
CA SER A 23 43.31 -6.03 11.69
C SER A 23 43.62 -4.66 11.09
N ASN A 24 43.71 -4.54 9.76
CA ASN A 24 43.90 -3.29 9.04
C ASN A 24 42.94 -3.17 7.85
N PRO A 25 41.73 -2.62 8.04
CA PRO A 25 40.68 -2.58 7.03
C PRO A 25 40.81 -1.45 6.00
N GLU A 26 41.59 -0.41 6.29
CA GLU A 26 41.69 0.79 5.42
C GLU A 26 42.05 0.50 3.96
N PRO A 27 43.01 -0.39 3.63
CA PRO A 27 43.37 -0.67 2.25
C PRO A 27 42.20 -1.28 1.44
N PHE A 28 41.33 -2.05 2.09
CA PHE A 28 40.15 -2.66 1.46
C PHE A 28 39.03 -1.62 1.27
N TYR A 29 38.89 -0.73 2.25
CA TYR A 29 37.93 0.38 2.22
C TYR A 29 38.28 1.43 1.17
N ASN A 30 39.57 1.73 0.99
CA ASN A 30 40.05 2.68 -0.03
C ASN A 30 40.23 2.04 -1.40
N GLY A 31 40.01 0.73 -1.52
CA GLY A 31 40.09 -0.01 -2.79
C GLY A 31 41.51 -0.23 -3.29
N THR A 32 42.52 -0.06 -2.43
CA THR A 32 43.93 -0.31 -2.73
C THR A 32 44.37 -1.74 -2.44
N ALA A 33 43.51 -2.55 -1.80
CA ALA A 33 43.68 -3.99 -1.60
C ALA A 33 42.41 -4.77 -1.99
N THR A 34 42.61 -6.01 -2.45
CA THR A 34 41.52 -6.95 -2.80
C THR A 34 41.40 -8.03 -1.73
N LEU A 35 40.16 -8.37 -1.34
CA LEU A 35 39.92 -9.54 -0.51
C LEU A 35 40.33 -10.82 -1.25
N SER A 36 40.76 -11.83 -0.51
CA SER A 36 40.86 -13.18 -1.06
C SER A 36 39.47 -13.66 -1.53
N VAL A 37 39.43 -14.51 -2.56
CA VAL A 37 38.18 -15.05 -3.13
C VAL A 37 37.23 -15.60 -2.05
N PRO A 38 37.69 -16.36 -1.03
CA PRO A 38 36.81 -16.85 0.04
C PRO A 38 36.21 -15.75 0.93
N LEU A 39 36.95 -14.65 1.17
CA LEU A 39 36.44 -13.52 1.95
C LEU A 39 35.46 -12.67 1.13
N TYR A 40 35.70 -12.53 -0.17
CA TYR A 40 34.78 -11.84 -1.07
C TYR A 40 33.42 -12.57 -1.20
N GLU A 41 33.43 -13.90 -1.29
CA GLU A 41 32.20 -14.71 -1.30
C GLU A 41 31.44 -14.62 0.02
N ARG A 42 32.14 -14.66 1.16
CA ARG A 42 31.54 -14.44 2.48
C ARG A 42 30.94 -13.04 2.60
N PHE A 43 31.66 -12.01 2.18
CA PHE A 43 31.17 -10.63 2.16
C PHE A 43 29.91 -10.52 1.30
N THR A 44 29.94 -11.02 0.07
CA THR A 44 28.79 -10.97 -0.85
C THR A 44 27.58 -11.72 -0.28
N LYS A 45 27.79 -12.85 0.39
CA LYS A 45 26.72 -13.62 1.03
C LYS A 45 26.12 -12.87 2.22
N VAL A 46 26.94 -12.27 3.08
CA VAL A 46 26.50 -11.46 4.24
C VAL A 46 25.77 -10.21 3.76
N MET A 47 26.28 -9.51 2.75
CA MET A 47 25.62 -8.33 2.18
C MET A 47 24.32 -8.70 1.48
N ASN A 48 24.27 -9.78 0.70
CA ASN A 48 23.01 -10.24 0.09
C ASN A 48 21.99 -10.69 1.14
N LEU A 49 22.44 -11.26 2.26
CA LEU A 49 21.59 -11.54 3.43
C LEU A 49 21.10 -10.24 4.07
N ALA A 50 21.96 -9.24 4.25
CA ALA A 50 21.59 -7.93 4.78
C ALA A 50 20.59 -7.20 3.86
N THR A 51 20.78 -7.20 2.54
CA THR A 51 19.82 -6.63 1.56
C THR A 51 18.51 -7.42 1.50
N LYS A 52 18.58 -8.73 1.74
CA LYS A 52 17.40 -9.58 1.83
C LYS A 52 16.64 -9.33 3.15
N MET A 53 17.35 -9.07 4.24
CA MET A 53 16.78 -8.65 5.52
C MET A 53 16.19 -7.23 5.43
N GLU A 54 16.87 -6.28 4.77
CA GLU A 54 16.35 -4.93 4.50
C GLU A 54 15.00 -4.96 3.74
N LYS A 55 14.83 -5.91 2.80
CA LYS A 55 13.55 -6.14 2.10
C LYS A 55 12.51 -6.91 2.93
N GLU A 56 12.93 -7.76 3.85
CA GLU A 56 12.05 -8.56 4.71
C GLU A 56 11.55 -7.75 5.91
N ASP A 57 12.37 -6.82 6.42
CA ASP A 57 12.05 -5.81 7.42
C ASP A 57 11.19 -4.68 6.82
N SER A 58 11.37 -4.36 5.53
CA SER A 58 10.61 -3.31 4.82
C SER A 58 9.10 -3.45 4.97
N ILE A 59 8.54 -4.65 4.79
CA ILE A 59 7.07 -4.83 4.79
C ILE A 59 6.48 -4.73 6.19
N ALA A 60 7.16 -5.30 7.19
CA ALA A 60 6.71 -5.22 8.58
C ALA A 60 6.74 -3.76 9.07
N LEU A 61 7.84 -3.07 8.79
CA LEU A 61 8.02 -1.65 9.11
C LEU A 61 7.05 -0.75 8.32
N GLU A 62 6.84 -1.03 7.03
CA GLU A 62 5.89 -0.30 6.19
C GLU A 62 4.45 -0.47 6.68
N LEU A 63 4.06 -1.68 7.09
CA LEU A 63 2.72 -1.94 7.64
C LEU A 63 2.52 -1.26 8.99
N GLU A 64 3.51 -1.31 9.88
CA GLU A 64 3.46 -0.66 11.18
C GLU A 64 3.43 0.87 11.04
N ALA A 65 4.29 1.44 10.21
CA ALA A 65 4.30 2.87 9.92
C ALA A 65 2.97 3.34 9.31
N PHE A 66 2.46 2.62 8.30
CA PHE A 66 1.19 2.95 7.66
C PHE A 66 0.00 2.83 8.63
N GLN A 67 -0.01 1.80 9.47
CA GLN A 67 -1.04 1.64 10.49
C GLN A 67 -1.05 2.82 11.47
N GLN A 68 0.12 3.22 11.96
CA GLN A 68 0.26 4.33 12.91
C GLN A 68 -0.04 5.69 12.27
N GLU A 69 0.41 5.92 11.04
CA GLU A 69 0.18 7.17 10.30
C GLU A 69 -1.31 7.43 10.04
N HIS A 70 -2.07 6.37 9.78
CA HIS A 70 -3.48 6.45 9.44
C HIS A 70 -4.44 6.06 10.57
N ASP A 71 -3.92 5.83 11.78
CA ASP A 71 -4.68 5.39 12.98
C ASP A 71 -5.61 4.20 12.69
N LEU A 72 -5.12 3.23 11.91
CA LEU A 72 -5.93 2.11 11.46
C LEU A 72 -5.98 1.01 12.51
N SER A 73 -7.18 0.49 12.77
CA SER A 73 -7.31 -0.76 13.51
C SER A 73 -6.77 -1.92 12.69
N MET A 74 -6.33 -2.97 13.39
CA MET A 74 -5.81 -4.18 12.72
C MET A 74 -6.85 -4.88 11.85
N LYS A 75 -8.14 -4.68 12.14
CA LYS A 75 -9.25 -5.14 11.31
C LYS A 75 -9.37 -4.35 10.00
N GLU A 76 -9.18 -3.04 10.03
CA GLU A 76 -9.22 -2.19 8.84
C GLU A 76 -8.04 -2.47 7.92
N LEU A 77 -6.84 -2.58 8.48
CA LEU A 77 -5.63 -2.97 7.74
C LEU A 77 -5.79 -4.34 7.06
N SER A 78 -6.32 -5.33 7.80
CA SER A 78 -6.70 -6.65 7.28
C SER A 78 -7.67 -6.58 6.11
N ASN A 79 -8.73 -5.78 6.23
CA ASN A 79 -9.73 -5.62 5.17
C ASN A 79 -9.15 -4.94 3.92
N GLY A 80 -8.31 -3.93 4.10
CA GLY A 80 -7.66 -3.19 3.02
C GLY A 80 -6.73 -4.04 2.16
N ILE A 81 -5.89 -4.85 2.82
CA ILE A 81 -4.90 -5.74 2.18
C ILE A 81 -5.54 -7.06 1.71
N LYS A 82 -6.74 -7.39 2.23
CA LYS A 82 -7.47 -8.66 2.01
C LYS A 82 -6.66 -9.87 2.46
N VAL A 83 -6.17 -9.80 3.69
CA VAL A 83 -5.38 -10.83 4.38
C VAL A 83 -5.88 -10.91 5.81
N SER A 84 -5.89 -12.08 6.44
CA SER A 84 -6.38 -12.19 7.83
C SER A 84 -5.49 -11.40 8.81
N THR A 85 -6.12 -10.90 9.89
CA THR A 85 -5.45 -10.22 11.00
C THR A 85 -4.27 -11.02 11.53
N ASP A 86 -4.45 -12.33 11.75
CA ASP A 86 -3.40 -13.21 12.28
C ASP A 86 -2.21 -13.31 11.33
N THR A 87 -2.47 -13.32 10.03
CA THR A 87 -1.40 -13.40 9.04
C THR A 87 -0.59 -12.11 9.00
N ILE A 88 -1.27 -10.95 9.06
CA ILE A 88 -0.61 -9.63 9.11
C ILE A 88 0.19 -9.49 10.40
N GLN A 89 -0.39 -9.87 11.55
CA GLN A 89 0.31 -9.84 12.83
C GLN A 89 1.59 -10.67 12.81
N ARG A 90 1.54 -11.88 12.22
CA ARG A 90 2.73 -12.73 12.06
C ARG A 90 3.76 -12.14 11.11
N TRP A 91 3.35 -11.34 10.13
CA TRP A 91 4.29 -10.58 9.29
C TRP A 91 4.94 -9.44 10.07
N MET A 92 4.16 -8.66 10.82
CA MET A 92 4.65 -7.54 11.64
C MET A 92 5.60 -8.02 12.76
N ASN A 93 5.31 -9.17 13.37
CA ASN A 93 6.16 -9.80 14.39
C ASN A 93 7.36 -10.56 13.79
N LEU A 94 7.53 -10.56 12.47
CA LEU A 94 8.56 -11.33 11.75
C LEU A 94 8.49 -12.86 11.96
N GLU A 95 7.36 -13.38 12.42
CA GLU A 95 7.10 -14.81 12.64
C GLU A 95 6.80 -15.57 11.33
N ALA A 96 6.33 -14.85 10.30
CA ALA A 96 6.01 -15.40 8.98
C ALA A 96 6.41 -14.42 7.88
N LYS A 97 6.68 -14.96 6.68
CA LYS A 97 7.03 -14.14 5.51
C LYS A 97 5.85 -14.00 4.55
N PRO A 98 5.53 -12.78 4.08
CA PRO A 98 4.57 -12.61 3.00
C PRO A 98 5.11 -13.25 1.72
N ASN A 99 4.26 -13.99 1.02
CA ASN A 99 4.61 -14.45 -0.32
C ASN A 99 4.57 -13.27 -1.31
N ARG A 100 5.03 -13.50 -2.55
CA ARG A 100 5.07 -12.46 -3.60
C ARG A 100 3.71 -11.81 -3.87
N ALA A 101 2.62 -12.60 -3.86
CA ALA A 101 1.28 -12.08 -4.10
C ALA A 101 0.82 -11.19 -2.94
N SER A 102 1.10 -11.58 -1.70
CA SER A 102 0.85 -10.78 -0.50
C SER A 102 1.65 -9.49 -0.48
N THR A 103 2.94 -9.55 -0.84
CA THR A 103 3.82 -8.37 -0.93
C THR A 103 3.26 -7.34 -1.91
N LEU A 104 2.81 -7.79 -3.09
CA LEU A 104 2.20 -6.91 -4.08
C LEU A 104 0.87 -6.31 -3.60
N ARG A 105 0.08 -7.03 -2.79
CA ARG A 105 -1.14 -6.48 -2.19
C ARG A 105 -0.86 -5.42 -1.14
N VAL A 106 0.15 -5.63 -0.30
CA VAL A 106 0.59 -4.64 0.69
C VAL A 106 1.08 -3.39 -0.01
N ALA A 107 2.01 -3.53 -0.97
CA ALA A 107 2.49 -2.40 -1.74
C ALA A 107 1.36 -1.68 -2.49
N ALA A 108 0.41 -2.41 -3.07
CA ALA A 108 -0.76 -1.83 -3.74
C ALA A 108 -1.81 -1.26 -2.79
N TYR A 109 -1.73 -1.50 -1.48
CA TYR A 109 -2.59 -0.91 -0.46
C TYR A 109 -1.95 0.34 0.13
N ILE A 110 -0.67 0.26 0.51
CA ILE A 110 0.12 1.39 1.04
C ILE A 110 0.30 2.49 -0.01
N ASN A 111 0.48 2.12 -1.28
CA ASN A 111 0.55 3.09 -2.38
C ASN A 111 -0.83 3.52 -2.90
N ARG A 112 -1.95 3.13 -2.26
CA ARG A 112 -3.25 3.73 -2.61
C ARG A 112 -3.24 5.16 -2.11
N SER A 113 -3.46 6.09 -3.02
CA SER A 113 -3.74 7.47 -2.62
C SER A 113 -4.95 7.48 -1.68
N PRO A 114 -4.98 8.34 -0.64
CA PRO A 114 -6.18 8.58 0.17
C PRO A 114 -7.43 8.85 -0.67
N LEU A 115 -7.23 9.46 -1.85
CA LEU A 115 -8.26 9.65 -2.84
C LEU A 115 -8.89 8.31 -3.28
N GLU A 116 -8.10 7.25 -3.52
CA GLU A 116 -8.63 5.96 -3.97
C GLU A 116 -9.56 5.29 -2.94
N GLU A 117 -9.29 5.47 -1.65
CA GLU A 117 -10.13 4.95 -0.57
C GLU A 117 -11.46 5.71 -0.47
N GLU A 118 -11.39 7.04 -0.49
CA GLU A 118 -12.57 7.90 -0.51
C GLU A 118 -13.44 7.61 -1.76
N TRP A 119 -12.80 7.39 -2.91
CA TRP A 119 -13.44 6.99 -4.15
C TRP A 119 -14.17 5.65 -4.06
N GLY A 120 -13.54 4.63 -3.46
CA GLY A 120 -14.17 3.33 -3.26
C GLY A 120 -15.44 3.43 -2.43
N TYR A 121 -15.38 4.20 -1.33
CA TYR A 121 -16.52 4.46 -0.44
C TYR A 121 -17.67 5.17 -1.17
N GLN A 122 -17.39 6.23 -1.93
CA GLN A 122 -18.42 6.98 -2.66
C GLN A 122 -19.11 6.13 -3.74
N PHE A 123 -18.38 5.23 -4.42
CA PHE A 123 -18.97 4.33 -5.42
C PHE A 123 -19.85 3.23 -4.82
N ASP A 124 -19.51 2.72 -3.64
CA ASP A 124 -20.35 1.76 -2.93
C ASP A 124 -21.66 2.40 -2.46
N ARG A 125 -21.62 3.65 -1.96
CA ARG A 125 -22.84 4.44 -1.66
C ARG A 125 -23.68 4.67 -2.90
N LEU A 126 -23.07 5.12 -3.99
CA LEU A 126 -23.76 5.33 -5.26
C LEU A 126 -24.43 4.05 -5.76
N ARG A 127 -23.76 2.88 -5.66
CA ARG A 127 -24.34 1.58 -6.01
C ARG A 127 -25.59 1.27 -5.16
N GLY A 128 -25.54 1.58 -3.87
CA GLY A 128 -26.68 1.47 -2.96
C GLY A 128 -27.86 2.33 -3.40
N TYR A 129 -27.64 3.61 -3.69
CA TYR A 129 -28.70 4.51 -4.15
C TYR A 129 -29.26 4.12 -5.50
N MET A 130 -28.40 3.68 -6.44
CA MET A 130 -28.87 3.21 -7.74
C MET A 130 -29.83 2.03 -7.61
N LYS A 131 -29.57 1.11 -6.67
CA LYS A 131 -30.47 -0.01 -6.38
C LYS A 131 -31.79 0.48 -5.78
N THR A 132 -31.73 1.38 -4.80
CA THR A 132 -32.91 1.94 -4.11
C THR A 132 -33.81 2.74 -5.06
N LEU A 133 -33.22 3.53 -5.95
CA LEU A 133 -33.93 4.43 -6.85
C LEU A 133 -34.21 3.81 -8.24
N GLY A 134 -33.78 2.58 -8.49
CA GLY A 134 -33.92 1.94 -9.81
C GLY A 134 -33.12 2.63 -10.92
N LEU A 135 -32.04 3.35 -10.59
CA LEU A 135 -31.21 4.04 -11.58
C LEU A 135 -30.39 3.04 -12.39
N ARG A 136 -30.45 3.17 -13.72
CA ARG A 136 -29.66 2.34 -14.64
C ARG A 136 -28.23 2.88 -14.75
N LYS A 137 -27.25 1.98 -14.80
CA LYS A 137 -25.82 2.30 -14.98
C LYS A 137 -25.55 3.25 -16.15
N GLY A 138 -26.23 3.06 -17.28
CA GLY A 138 -26.08 3.93 -18.45
C GLY A 138 -26.50 5.39 -18.20
N HIS A 139 -27.51 5.61 -17.34
CA HIS A 139 -27.97 6.96 -17.02
C HIS A 139 -26.93 7.72 -16.18
N VAL A 140 -26.39 7.05 -15.15
CA VAL A 140 -25.36 7.63 -14.28
C VAL A 140 -24.04 7.83 -15.02
N ALA A 141 -23.64 6.86 -15.86
CA ALA A 141 -22.47 7.00 -16.72
C ALA A 141 -22.55 8.24 -17.63
N LYS A 142 -23.74 8.49 -18.21
CA LYS A 142 -23.99 9.68 -19.04
C LYS A 142 -23.88 10.98 -18.22
N GLN A 143 -24.42 11.01 -17.00
CA GLN A 143 -24.30 12.18 -16.11
C GLN A 143 -22.85 12.47 -15.70
N MET A 144 -22.07 11.41 -15.46
CA MET A 144 -20.65 11.51 -15.16
C MET A 144 -19.77 11.79 -16.39
N GLY A 145 -20.34 11.82 -17.61
CA GLY A 145 -19.57 12.03 -18.84
C GLY A 145 -18.63 10.88 -19.20
N VAL A 146 -18.92 9.66 -18.75
CA VAL A 146 -18.09 8.46 -19.00
C VAL A 146 -18.82 7.41 -19.81
N THR A 147 -18.05 6.51 -20.42
CA THR A 147 -18.63 5.32 -21.06
C THR A 147 -19.21 4.38 -20.00
N MET A 148 -20.23 3.61 -20.38
CA MET A 148 -20.85 2.61 -19.49
C MET A 148 -19.84 1.54 -19.04
N ALA A 149 -18.87 1.20 -19.88
CA ALA A 149 -17.81 0.23 -19.56
C ALA A 149 -16.85 0.77 -18.50
N MET A 150 -16.44 2.04 -18.62
CA MET A 150 -15.63 2.73 -17.61
C MET A 150 -16.37 2.82 -16.28
N PHE A 151 -17.61 3.32 -16.31
CA PHE A 151 -18.45 3.39 -15.11
C PHE A 151 -18.63 2.03 -14.43
N SER A 152 -18.84 0.97 -15.22
CA SER A 152 -18.94 -0.40 -14.67
C SER A 152 -17.65 -0.87 -14.02
N SER A 153 -16.49 -0.47 -14.53
CA SER A 153 -15.20 -0.83 -13.94
C SER A 153 -14.95 -0.06 -12.64
N TYR A 154 -15.33 1.22 -12.59
CA TYR A 154 -15.26 2.05 -11.39
C TYR A 154 -16.19 1.55 -10.28
N ILE A 155 -17.48 1.39 -10.60
CA ILE A 155 -18.48 0.94 -9.62
C ILE A 155 -18.30 -0.52 -9.21
N THR A 156 -17.36 -1.28 -9.77
CA THR A 156 -17.02 -2.64 -9.31
C THR A 156 -15.64 -2.71 -8.66
N GLY A 157 -14.95 -1.57 -8.53
CA GLY A 157 -13.59 -1.51 -7.98
C GLY A 157 -12.54 -2.25 -8.83
N LYS A 158 -12.84 -2.52 -10.11
CA LYS A 158 -11.89 -3.16 -11.03
C LYS A 158 -10.81 -2.20 -11.51
N SER A 159 -11.13 -0.91 -11.53
CA SER A 159 -10.21 0.16 -11.91
C SER A 159 -10.63 1.43 -11.17
N ASN A 160 -9.67 2.33 -10.93
CA ASN A 160 -9.94 3.67 -10.45
C ASN A 160 -9.90 4.67 -11.62
N PRO A 161 -10.67 5.78 -11.57
CA PRO A 161 -10.45 6.90 -12.46
C PRO A 161 -9.00 7.39 -12.35
N ARG A 162 -8.42 7.91 -13.43
CA ARG A 162 -7.09 8.55 -13.34
C ARG A 162 -7.19 9.86 -12.55
N THR A 163 -6.12 10.26 -11.88
CA THR A 163 -6.03 11.39 -10.93
C THR A 163 -6.78 12.67 -11.35
N PRO A 164 -6.72 13.15 -12.62
CA PRO A 164 -7.47 14.35 -13.01
C PRO A 164 -9.00 14.18 -12.91
N TYR A 165 -9.51 12.98 -13.18
CA TYR A 165 -10.93 12.66 -13.05
C TYR A 165 -11.32 12.40 -11.60
N MET A 166 -10.37 11.91 -10.79
CA MET A 166 -10.58 11.71 -9.37
C MET A 166 -10.86 13.04 -8.65
N GLU A 167 -10.07 14.07 -8.93
CA GLU A 167 -10.23 15.38 -8.31
C GLU A 167 -11.50 16.11 -8.79
N LEU A 168 -11.89 15.91 -10.06
CA LEU A 168 -13.08 16.56 -10.64
C LEU A 168 -14.40 15.95 -10.16
N TRP A 169 -14.45 14.63 -10.03
CA TRP A 169 -15.72 13.94 -9.77
C TRP A 169 -15.94 13.59 -8.30
N LEU A 170 -14.89 13.50 -7.48
CA LEU A 170 -15.02 13.15 -6.07
C LEU A 170 -15.90 14.16 -5.31
N PRO A 171 -15.72 15.49 -5.46
CA PRO A 171 -16.60 16.46 -4.80
C PRO A 171 -18.06 16.31 -5.23
N TRP A 172 -18.31 16.12 -6.54
CA TRP A 172 -19.65 15.92 -7.05
C TRP A 172 -20.31 14.63 -6.52
N LEU A 173 -19.56 13.52 -6.47
CA LEU A 173 -20.05 12.25 -5.93
C LEU A 173 -20.37 12.36 -4.44
N THR A 174 -19.51 13.02 -3.68
CA THR A 174 -19.73 13.28 -2.25
C THR A 174 -20.99 14.11 -2.04
N ASP A 175 -21.12 15.24 -2.75
CA ASP A 175 -22.30 16.12 -2.66
C ASP A 175 -23.59 15.41 -3.07
N PHE A 176 -23.55 14.61 -4.15
CA PHE A 176 -24.67 13.81 -4.61
C PHE A 176 -25.08 12.80 -3.54
N ASN A 177 -24.14 12.02 -3.01
CA ASN A 177 -24.40 10.99 -2.04
C ASN A 177 -24.95 11.59 -0.72
N ASP A 178 -24.41 12.72 -0.27
CA ASP A 178 -24.87 13.39 0.96
C ASP A 178 -26.27 14.00 0.79
N SER A 179 -26.57 14.53 -0.39
CA SER A 179 -27.92 14.97 -0.74
C SER A 179 -28.90 13.80 -0.73
N MET A 180 -28.48 12.65 -1.28
CA MET A 180 -29.30 11.44 -1.29
C MET A 180 -29.56 10.86 0.11
N ASP A 181 -28.57 10.89 1.00
CA ASP A 181 -28.78 10.47 2.39
C ASP A 181 -29.77 11.37 3.13
N LYS A 182 -29.71 12.69 2.90
CA LYS A 182 -30.70 13.62 3.46
C LYS A 182 -32.10 13.27 2.98
N VAL A 183 -32.28 13.04 1.68
CA VAL A 183 -33.58 12.66 1.09
C VAL A 183 -34.10 11.35 1.66
N ILE A 184 -33.26 10.31 1.72
CA ILE A 184 -33.66 8.99 2.25
C ILE A 184 -33.99 9.07 3.73
N ARG A 185 -33.24 9.86 4.51
CA ARG A 185 -33.51 10.06 5.95
C ARG A 185 -34.86 10.74 6.17
N VAL A 186 -35.16 11.78 5.40
CA VAL A 186 -36.48 12.45 5.45
C VAL A 186 -37.57 11.48 5.06
N TRP A 187 -37.40 10.74 3.96
CA TRP A 187 -38.40 9.78 3.48
C TRP A 187 -38.69 8.68 4.52
N LYS A 188 -37.65 8.10 5.15
CA LYS A 188 -37.81 7.08 6.21
C LYS A 188 -38.50 7.60 7.48
N ASN A 189 -38.30 8.87 7.81
CA ASN A 189 -38.85 9.50 9.02
C ASN A 189 -40.19 10.21 8.76
N THR A 190 -40.66 10.24 7.52
CA THR A 190 -41.99 10.77 7.20
C THR A 190 -43.00 9.66 7.50
N PRO A 191 -43.93 9.83 8.45
CA PRO A 191 -44.93 8.81 8.74
C PRO A 191 -45.76 8.57 7.47
N ASN A 192 -45.83 7.30 7.04
CA ASN A 192 -46.71 6.89 5.95
C ASN A 192 -48.14 7.24 6.34
N LYS A 193 -48.68 8.32 5.76
CA LYS A 193 -50.11 8.57 5.75
C LYS A 193 -50.71 7.63 4.70
N HIS A 194 -50.89 6.38 5.07
CA HIS A 194 -51.74 5.43 4.38
C HIS A 194 -52.85 5.01 5.32
#